data_AF-A0A845UTP5-F1
#
_entry.id   AF-A0A845UTP5-F1
#
_cell.length_a   1.000
_cell.length_b   1.000
_cell.length_c   1.000
_cell.angle_alpha   90.00
_cell.angle_beta   90.00
_cell.angle_gamma   90.00
#
_symmetry.space_group_name_H-M   'P 1'
#
loop_
_entity.id
_entity.type
_entity.pdbx_description
1 polymer ?
#
loop_
_entity_poly.entity_id
_entity_poly.type
_entity_poly.pdbx_seq_one_letter_code
_entity_poly.pdbx_strand_id
1 'polypeptide(L)' 'MSVNISAGPVQAAMERVSEAALKVSQGPVAPGFAASVVDMKAAQRDVEAAVQVVRTESEVLGYLIDELV' A
#
# COMPACT_ATOMS: atom_id res chain seq x y z
N MET A 1 21.13 -1.50 -14.68
CA MET A 1 20.70 -2.23 -13.47
C MET A 1 19.25 -1.86 -13.25
N SER A 2 18.31 -2.72 -13.64
CA SER A 2 16.88 -2.38 -13.59
C SER A 2 16.39 -2.56 -12.17
N VAL A 3 16.05 -1.46 -11.49
CA VAL A 3 15.43 -1.49 -10.17
C VAL A 3 14.02 -2.04 -10.38
N ASN A 4 13.82 -3.31 -10.02
CA ASN A 4 12.52 -3.95 -10.06
C ASN A 4 11.75 -3.48 -8.82
N ILE A 5 11.12 -2.31 -8.92
CA ILE A 5 10.20 -1.81 -7.88
C ILE A 5 9.13 -2.87 -7.74
N SER A 6 9.18 -3.62 -6.64
CA SER A 6 8.26 -4.73 -6.42
C SER A 6 6.84 -4.17 -6.40
N ALA A 7 6.08 -4.39 -7.47
CA ALA A 7 4.65 -4.09 -7.51
C ALA A 7 3.85 -5.06 -6.61
N GLY A 8 4.46 -6.19 -6.23
CA GLY A 8 3.85 -7.24 -5.41
C GLY A 8 3.25 -6.78 -4.08
N PRO A 9 3.98 -6.03 -3.22
CA PRO A 9 3.47 -5.53 -1.95
C PRO A 9 2.28 -4.55 -2.12
N VAL A 10 2.36 -3.65 -3.10
CA VAL A 10 1.28 -2.68 -3.39
C VAL A 10 0.04 -3.42 -3.89
N GLN A 11 0.22 -4.42 -4.74
CA GLN A 11 -0.87 -5.20 -5.32
C GLN A 11 -1.57 -6.10 -4.27
N ALA A 12 -0.80 -6.73 -3.38
CA ALA A 12 -1.34 -7.50 -2.26
C ALA A 12 -2.09 -6.61 -1.24
N ALA A 13 -1.62 -5.39 -1.01
CA ALA A 13 -2.30 -4.44 -0.13
C ALA A 13 -3.63 -3.96 -0.74
N MET A 14 -3.67 -3.71 -2.06
CA MET A 14 -4.90 -3.37 -2.78
C MET A 14 -5.97 -4.48 -2.71
N GLU A 15 -5.58 -5.75 -2.81
CA GLU A 15 -6.50 -6.88 -2.63
C GLU A 15 -7.15 -6.90 -1.24
N ARG A 16 -6.35 -6.69 -0.18
CA ARG A 16 -6.85 -6.64 1.21
C ARG A 16 -7.79 -5.45 1.44
N VAL A 17 -7.47 -4.29 0.86
CA VAL A 17 -8.36 -3.11 0.91
C VAL A 17 -9.69 -3.42 0.22
N SER A 18 -9.66 -4.08 -0.94
CA SER A 18 -10.88 -4.45 -1.67
C SER A 18 -11.76 -5.42 -0.87
N GLU A 19 -11.16 -6.44 -0.27
CA GLU A 19 -11.88 -7.41 0.54
C GLU A 19 -12.46 -6.78 1.83
N ALA A 20 -11.69 -5.90 2.47
CA ALA A 20 -12.16 -5.15 3.64
C ALA A 20 -13.30 -4.18 3.27
N ALA A 21 -13.22 -3.51 2.14
CA ALA A 21 -14.28 -2.62 1.64
C ALA A 21 -15.58 -3.37 1.34
N LEU A 22 -15.51 -4.57 0.77
CA LEU A 22 -16.67 -5.45 0.57
C LEU A 22 -17.34 -5.83 1.90
N LYS A 23 -16.54 -6.14 2.95
CA LYS A 23 -17.07 -6.43 4.29
C LYS A 23 -17.72 -5.20 4.94
N VAL A 24 -17.14 -4.01 4.76
CA VAL A 24 -17.72 -2.72 5.23
C VAL A 24 -19.04 -2.40 4.52
N SER A 25 -19.12 -2.69 3.22
CA SER A 25 -20.34 -2.48 2.40
C SER A 25 -21.55 -3.28 2.87
N GLN A 26 -21.38 -4.36 3.64
CA GLN A 26 -22.49 -5.18 4.15
C GLN A 26 -23.21 -4.55 5.36
N GLY A 27 -22.75 -3.38 5.83
CA GLY A 27 -23.45 -2.54 6.79
C GLY A 27 -22.96 -2.69 8.24
N PRO A 28 -23.23 -1.68 9.09
CA PRO A 28 -22.66 -1.56 10.44
C PRO A 28 -23.18 -2.59 11.45
N VAL A 29 -24.18 -3.39 11.08
CA VAL A 29 -24.80 -4.42 11.94
C VAL A 29 -24.18 -5.82 11.70
N ALA A 30 -23.30 -5.96 10.70
CA ALA A 30 -22.63 -7.22 10.43
C ALA A 30 -21.63 -7.55 11.55
N PRO A 31 -21.69 -8.73 12.17
CA PRO A 31 -20.64 -9.21 13.07
C PRO A 31 -19.30 -9.15 12.34
N GLY A 32 -18.37 -8.33 12.83
CA GLY A 32 -17.06 -8.13 12.18
C GLY A 32 -16.86 -6.80 11.46
N PHE A 33 -17.84 -5.88 11.44
CA PHE A 33 -17.65 -4.53 10.88
C PHE A 33 -16.49 -3.77 11.55
N ALA A 34 -16.34 -3.86 12.88
CA ALA A 34 -15.21 -3.26 13.57
C ALA A 34 -13.87 -3.88 13.15
N ALA A 35 -13.84 -5.21 12.91
CA ALA A 35 -12.64 -5.90 12.43
C ALA A 35 -12.31 -5.51 10.99
N SER A 36 -13.29 -5.41 10.09
CA SER A 36 -13.05 -4.98 8.71
C SER A 36 -12.57 -3.54 8.59
N VAL A 37 -13.03 -2.64 9.46
CA VAL A 37 -12.50 -1.27 9.53
C VAL A 37 -11.06 -1.25 10.04
N VAL A 38 -10.71 -2.09 11.00
CA VAL A 38 -9.31 -2.23 11.48
C VAL A 38 -8.42 -2.81 10.37
N ASP A 39 -8.87 -3.86 9.68
CA ASP A 39 -8.15 -4.45 8.54
C ASP A 39 -7.97 -3.45 7.40
N MET A 40 -9.00 -2.65 7.09
CA MET A 40 -8.90 -1.59 6.08
C MET A 40 -7.86 -0.54 6.46
N LYS A 41 -7.82 -0.12 7.73
CA LYS A 41 -6.80 0.84 8.22
C LYS A 41 -5.40 0.24 8.21
N ALA A 42 -5.25 -1.04 8.54
CA ALA A 42 -3.97 -1.73 8.45
C ALA A 42 -3.47 -1.79 7.00
N ALA A 43 -4.34 -2.21 6.08
CA ALA A 43 -4.00 -2.27 4.66
C ALA A 43 -3.70 -0.89 4.05
N GLN A 44 -4.38 0.17 4.48
CA GLN A 44 -4.04 1.55 4.08
C GLN A 44 -2.63 1.94 4.53
N ARG A 45 -2.22 1.61 5.76
CA ARG A 45 -0.86 1.87 6.24
C ARG A 45 0.19 1.08 5.47
N ASP A 46 -0.11 -0.17 5.10
CA ASP A 46 0.79 -0.99 4.28
C ASP A 46 1.01 -0.34 2.89
N VAL A 47 -0.05 0.17 2.26
CA VAL A 47 0.06 0.91 0.99
C VAL A 47 0.89 2.18 1.18
N GLU A 48 0.62 2.96 2.22
CA GLU A 48 1.31 4.23 2.48
C GLU A 48 2.82 4.02 2.70
N ALA A 49 3.19 2.98 3.47
CA ALA A 49 4.58 2.59 3.66
C ALA A 49 5.24 2.15 2.35
N ALA A 50 4.54 1.34 1.53
CA ALA A 50 5.07 0.92 0.24
C ALA A 50 5.30 2.11 -0.71
N VAL A 51 4.37 3.06 -0.76
CA VAL A 51 4.52 4.30 -1.56
C VAL A 51 5.71 5.13 -1.07
N GLN A 52 5.91 5.22 0.25
CA GLN A 52 7.03 5.96 0.81
C GLN A 52 8.38 5.34 0.41
N VAL A 53 8.49 4.00 0.45
CA VAL A 53 9.68 3.29 -0.04
C VAL A 53 9.96 3.63 -1.50
N VAL A 54 8.95 3.55 -2.37
CA VAL A 54 9.10 3.88 -3.80
C VAL A 54 9.53 5.33 -4.02
N ARG A 55 8.99 6.27 -3.22
CA ARG A 55 9.39 7.68 -3.29
C ARG A 55 10.85 7.84 -2.89
N THR A 56 11.28 7.27 -1.77
CA THR A 56 12.67 7.36 -1.32
C THR A 56 13.63 6.72 -2.31
N GLU A 57 13.27 5.57 -2.89
CA GLU A 57 14.06 4.95 -3.96
C GLU A 57 14.18 5.88 -5.18
N SER A 58 13.08 6.54 -5.57
CA SER A 58 13.07 7.49 -6.69
C SER A 58 13.92 8.73 -6.41
N GLU A 59 13.88 9.25 -5.18
CA GLU A 59 14.72 10.38 -4.74
C GLU A 59 16.21 10.01 -4.76
N VAL A 60 16.57 8.84 -4.23
CA VAL A 60 17.97 8.35 -4.24
C VAL A 60 18.48 8.15 -5.66
N LEU A 61 17.67 7.58 -6.55
CA LEU A 61 18.02 7.45 -7.96
C LEU A 61 18.18 8.83 -8.63
N GLY A 62 17.34 9.79 -8.28
CA GLY A 62 17.47 11.18 -8.73
C GLY A 62 18.80 11.81 -8.32
N TYR A 63 19.19 11.69 -7.06
CA TYR A 63 20.48 12.19 -6.56
C TYR A 63 21.67 11.51 -7.24
N LEU A 64 21.63 10.20 -7.43
CA LEU A 64 22.70 9.45 -8.10
C LEU A 64 22.87 9.86 -9.57
N ILE A 65 21.76 10.16 -10.26
CA ILE A 65 21.81 10.65 -11.64
C ILE A 65 22.36 12.08 -11.69
N ASP A 66 21.97 12.94 -10.75
CA ASP A 66 22.46 14.33 -10.64
C ASP A 66 23.97 14.38 -10.34
N GLU A 67 24.50 13.43 -9.56
CA GLU A 67 25.93 13.30 -9.27
C GLU A 67 26.77 12.78 -10.47
N LEU A 68 26.12 12.21 -11.48
CA LEU A 68 26.75 11.63 -12.68
C LEU A 68 26.78 12.57 -13.90
N VAL A 69 26.13 13.75 -13.84
CA VAL A 69 26.04 14.76 -14.92
C VAL A 69 26.87 15.99 -14.57
#